data_AF-A0AAU7MZ88-F1
#
_entry.id   AF-A0AAU7MZ88-F1
#
_cell.length_a   1.000
_cell.length_b   1.000
_cell.length_c   1.000
_cell.angle_alpha   90.00
_cell.angle_beta   90.00
_cell.angle_gamma   90.00
#
_symmetry.space_group_name_H-M   'P 1'
#
loop_
_entity.id
_entity.type
_entity.pdbx_description
1 polymer ?
#
loop_
_entity_poly.entity_id
_entity_poly.type
_entity_poly.pdbx_seq_one_letter_code
_entity_poly.pdbx_strand_id
1 'polypeptide(L)'
;MMQQHTEMANKAHEAIPGNPSTATSSKTKLNDRSNSKPLRVLSEEDWAFWIENGYIVIKNAVPKEQAKATADFLWEFDEKDPNDPETWYAPPRAEMKMKELTGTGMVEVYNHQHLWNNRQTPKVYDAFVDIWGTEKLWVTIDRANLNMPQRPGENKKGFIHWDYDPETKPQNVQGVLALADQTDENMGGFQCIHGCTETMKHGSRPNPKTVTIFSPM
;
A
#
# COMPACT_ATOMS: atom_id res chain seq x y z
N MET A 1 -36.19 12.48 10.95
CA MET A 1 -34.76 12.30 10.60
C MET A 1 -34.70 11.25 9.52
N MET A 2 -34.19 11.57 8.33
CA MET A 2 -33.93 10.56 7.30
C MET A 2 -32.69 9.76 7.75
N GLN A 3 -32.87 8.47 8.02
CA GLN A 3 -31.75 7.53 8.11
C GLN A 3 -31.06 7.52 6.74
N GLN A 4 -29.88 8.13 6.63
CA GLN A 4 -29.01 7.87 5.49
C GLN A 4 -28.56 6.42 5.60
N HIS A 5 -29.07 5.58 4.70
CA HIS A 5 -28.65 4.19 4.58
C HIS A 5 -27.17 4.20 4.18
N THR A 6 -26.28 3.82 5.10
CA THR A 6 -24.85 3.68 4.81
C THR A 6 -24.68 2.46 3.92
N GLU A 7 -24.46 2.66 2.62
CA GLU A 7 -24.12 1.59 1.70
C GLU A 7 -22.60 1.42 1.62
N MET A 8 -22.14 0.18 1.44
CA MET A 8 -20.71 -0.12 1.23
C MET A 8 -20.18 0.58 -0.04
N ALA A 9 -18.97 1.11 0.05
CA ALA A 9 -18.32 1.83 -1.05
C ALA A 9 -18.06 0.94 -2.28
N ASN A 10 -17.85 -0.37 -2.08
CA ASN A 10 -17.56 -1.32 -3.14
C ASN A 10 -18.31 -2.65 -2.94
N LYS A 11 -19.29 -2.94 -3.81
CA LYS A 11 -20.03 -4.22 -3.85
C LYS A 11 -19.46 -5.23 -4.87
N ALA A 12 -18.51 -4.83 -5.70
CA ALA A 12 -17.92 -5.71 -6.73
C ALA A 12 -17.14 -6.89 -6.12
N HIS A 13 -16.71 -6.76 -4.86
CA HIS A 13 -16.00 -7.79 -4.12
C HIS A 13 -16.77 -9.14 -4.00
N GLU A 14 -18.09 -9.12 -4.17
CA GLU A 14 -18.93 -10.31 -4.17
C GLU A 14 -18.69 -11.20 -5.41
N ALA A 15 -18.36 -10.59 -6.55
CA ALA A 15 -18.13 -11.29 -7.82
C ALA A 15 -16.63 -11.41 -8.17
N ILE A 16 -15.82 -10.43 -7.79
CA ILE A 16 -14.38 -10.38 -8.05
C ILE A 16 -13.67 -10.19 -6.70
N PRO A 17 -12.80 -11.11 -6.25
CA PRO A 17 -12.10 -10.93 -5.00
C PRO A 17 -11.30 -9.62 -5.00
N GLY A 18 -11.45 -8.82 -3.94
CA GLY A 18 -10.80 -7.52 -3.82
C GLY A 18 -11.14 -6.82 -2.50
N ASN A 19 -10.40 -5.78 -2.15
CA ASN A 19 -10.57 -5.05 -0.89
C ASN A 19 -11.80 -4.11 -0.96
N PRO A 20 -12.92 -4.41 -0.27
CA PRO A 20 -14.13 -3.61 -0.35
C PRO A 20 -14.03 -2.26 0.37
N SER A 21 -12.97 -2.03 1.16
CA SER A 21 -12.73 -0.76 1.84
C SER A 21 -12.16 0.31 0.92
N THR A 22 -11.72 -0.05 -0.29
CA THR A 22 -11.18 0.90 -1.27
C THR A 22 -12.30 1.55 -2.08
N ALA A 23 -12.12 2.84 -2.42
CA ALA A 23 -13.07 3.57 -3.23
C ALA A 23 -12.99 3.13 -4.70
N THR A 24 -14.14 2.86 -5.32
CA THR A 24 -14.27 2.58 -6.77
C THR A 24 -14.77 3.78 -7.57
N SER A 25 -14.96 4.94 -6.91
CA SER A 25 -15.52 6.15 -7.54
C SER A 25 -14.62 7.37 -7.31
N SER A 26 -14.46 8.19 -8.35
CA SER A 26 -13.68 9.45 -8.31
C SER A 26 -14.47 10.66 -7.79
N LYS A 27 -15.43 10.46 -6.87
CA LYS A 27 -16.25 11.55 -6.33
C LYS A 27 -15.41 12.57 -5.55
N THR A 28 -14.44 12.08 -4.81
CA THR A 28 -13.43 12.90 -4.13
C THR A 28 -12.23 13.04 -5.04
N LYS A 29 -11.79 14.29 -5.26
CA LYS A 29 -10.57 14.55 -6.03
C LYS A 29 -9.36 14.65 -5.10
N LEU A 30 -8.21 14.20 -5.58
CA LEU A 30 -6.91 14.47 -4.99
C LEU A 30 -6.65 15.97 -4.95
N ASN A 31 -5.84 16.37 -3.98
CA ASN A 31 -5.44 17.75 -3.79
C ASN A 31 -4.73 18.27 -5.06
N ASP A 32 -5.17 19.44 -5.52
CA ASP A 32 -4.56 20.20 -6.62
C ASP A 32 -3.90 21.49 -6.11
N ARG A 33 -3.77 21.62 -4.77
CA ARG A 33 -3.22 22.77 -4.04
C ARG A 33 -4.04 24.07 -4.18
N SER A 34 -5.20 24.05 -4.84
CA SER A 34 -6.05 25.24 -5.04
C SER A 34 -6.60 25.82 -3.72
N ASN A 35 -6.69 25.00 -2.67
CA ASN A 35 -7.18 25.40 -1.36
C ASN A 35 -6.20 26.27 -0.55
N SER A 36 -4.97 26.49 -1.05
CA SER A 36 -3.92 27.31 -0.41
C SER A 36 -3.55 26.89 1.02
N LYS A 37 -3.88 25.66 1.43
CA LYS A 37 -3.47 25.14 2.74
C LYS A 37 -2.00 24.73 2.69
N PRO A 38 -1.20 24.97 3.74
CA PRO A 38 0.16 24.45 3.81
C PRO A 38 0.13 22.91 3.83
N LEU A 39 1.16 22.29 3.25
CA LEU A 39 1.44 20.87 3.41
C LEU A 39 1.91 20.61 4.85
N ARG A 40 1.59 19.43 5.38
CA ARG A 40 1.90 19.02 6.75
C ARG A 40 3.17 18.19 6.85
N VAL A 41 3.38 17.32 5.86
CA VAL A 41 4.50 16.37 5.80
C VAL A 41 5.34 16.62 4.56
N LEU A 42 4.71 16.82 3.40
CA LEU A 42 5.42 17.01 2.15
C LEU A 42 5.99 18.43 2.07
N SER A 43 7.22 18.58 1.58
CA SER A 43 7.72 19.86 1.08
C SER A 43 7.11 20.21 -0.28
N GLU A 44 7.32 21.44 -0.76
CA GLU A 44 6.90 21.79 -2.13
C GLU A 44 7.70 21.00 -3.17
N GLU A 45 8.96 20.68 -2.88
CA GLU A 45 9.80 19.80 -3.70
C GLU A 45 9.24 18.37 -3.74
N ASP A 46 8.85 17.81 -2.58
CA ASP A 46 8.20 16.50 -2.53
C ASP A 46 6.87 16.49 -3.28
N TRP A 47 6.11 17.59 -3.19
CA TRP A 47 4.86 17.75 -3.92
C TRP A 47 5.09 17.80 -5.43
N ALA A 48 6.07 18.57 -5.89
CA ALA A 48 6.45 18.61 -7.30
C ALA A 48 6.87 17.23 -7.81
N PHE A 49 7.71 16.52 -7.04
CA PHE A 49 8.12 15.16 -7.36
C PHE A 49 6.93 14.21 -7.47
N TRP A 50 6.00 14.26 -6.51
CA TRP A 50 4.77 13.46 -6.51
C TRP A 50 3.92 13.67 -7.76
N ILE A 51 3.75 14.93 -8.19
CA ILE A 51 2.98 15.26 -9.39
C ILE A 51 3.68 14.74 -10.65
N GLU A 52 4.99 14.91 -10.74
CA GLU A 52 5.80 14.50 -11.89
C GLU A 52 5.95 12.96 -12.00
N ASN A 53 6.08 12.26 -10.87
CA ASN A 53 6.46 10.85 -10.88
C ASN A 53 5.30 9.90 -10.54
N GLY A 54 4.22 10.40 -9.95
CA GLY A 54 3.10 9.57 -9.50
C GLY A 54 3.38 8.74 -8.25
N TYR A 55 4.54 8.93 -7.63
CA TYR A 55 4.89 8.33 -6.35
C TYR A 55 5.72 9.30 -5.51
N ILE A 56 5.78 9.03 -4.20
CA ILE A 56 6.65 9.78 -3.28
C ILE A 56 7.15 8.83 -2.19
N VAL A 57 8.37 9.09 -1.71
CA VAL A 57 9.01 8.35 -0.62
C VAL A 57 8.99 9.19 0.65
N ILE A 58 8.21 8.75 1.64
CA ILE A 58 8.14 9.45 2.93
C ILE A 58 9.01 8.72 3.94
N LYS A 59 10.08 9.38 4.34
CA LYS A 59 11.07 8.92 5.30
C LYS A 59 10.59 9.10 6.74
N ASN A 60 10.79 8.10 7.59
CA ASN A 60 10.54 8.07 9.04
C ASN A 60 9.07 8.31 9.31
N ALA A 61 8.22 7.59 8.58
CA ALA A 61 6.78 7.76 8.71
C ALA A 61 6.23 7.13 9.99
N VAL A 62 6.89 6.08 10.49
CA VAL A 62 6.67 5.48 11.81
C VAL A 62 8.01 5.34 12.53
N PRO A 63 8.04 5.25 13.87
CA PRO A 63 9.24 4.88 14.62
C PRO A 63 9.75 3.49 14.22
N LYS A 64 11.08 3.29 14.24
CA LYS A 64 11.70 2.01 13.86
C LYS A 64 11.25 0.87 14.76
N GLU A 65 11.10 1.13 16.05
CA GLU A 65 10.65 0.17 17.04
C GLU A 65 9.21 -0.28 16.74
N GLN A 66 8.39 0.61 16.20
CA GLN A 66 7.01 0.31 15.80
C GLN A 66 6.97 -0.54 14.52
N ALA A 67 7.82 -0.22 13.53
CA ALA A 67 8.00 -1.05 12.35
C ALA A 67 8.51 -2.45 12.72
N LYS A 68 9.53 -2.53 13.58
CA LYS A 68 10.11 -3.78 14.08
C LYS A 68 9.09 -4.63 14.84
N ALA A 69 8.32 -4.03 15.77
CA ALA A 69 7.28 -4.76 16.49
C ALA A 69 6.23 -5.36 15.54
N THR A 70 5.93 -4.67 14.44
CA THR A 70 5.05 -5.21 13.40
C THR A 70 5.72 -6.36 12.64
N ALA A 71 6.99 -6.21 12.26
CA ALA A 71 7.74 -7.26 11.57
C ALA A 71 7.86 -8.54 12.42
N ASP A 72 8.28 -8.41 13.69
CA ASP A 72 8.41 -9.51 14.64
C ASP A 72 7.07 -10.26 14.80
N PHE A 73 5.97 -9.51 14.93
CA PHE A 73 4.63 -10.07 14.99
C PHE A 73 4.24 -10.83 13.70
N LEU A 74 4.65 -10.39 12.51
CA LEU A 74 4.35 -11.12 11.28
C LEU A 74 5.09 -12.46 11.20
N TRP A 75 6.33 -12.51 11.68
CA TRP A 75 7.07 -13.76 11.83
C TRP A 75 6.35 -14.71 12.80
N GLU A 76 5.96 -14.22 13.97
CA GLU A 76 5.21 -14.99 14.97
C GLU A 76 3.87 -15.49 14.44
N PHE A 77 3.06 -14.59 13.86
CA PHE A 77 1.70 -14.87 13.37
C PHE A 77 1.69 -15.93 12.28
N ASP A 78 2.68 -15.91 11.40
CA ASP A 78 2.81 -16.88 10.31
C ASP A 78 3.58 -18.15 10.74
N GLU A 79 3.94 -18.24 12.03
CA GLU A 79 4.71 -19.32 12.68
C GLU A 79 6.03 -19.63 11.97
N LYS A 80 6.79 -18.57 11.66
CA LYS A 80 8.09 -18.64 11.02
C LYS A 80 9.17 -18.08 11.94
N ASP A 81 10.35 -18.67 11.89
CA ASP A 81 11.54 -18.14 12.56
C ASP A 81 12.46 -17.50 11.51
N PRO A 82 12.80 -16.20 11.62
CA PRO A 82 13.73 -15.55 10.71
C PRO A 82 15.13 -16.18 10.67
N ASN A 83 15.48 -17.03 11.63
CA ASN A 83 16.77 -17.73 11.71
C ASN A 83 16.69 -19.20 11.29
N ASP A 84 15.50 -19.72 10.97
CA ASP A 84 15.31 -21.12 10.54
C ASP A 84 14.58 -21.19 9.19
N PRO A 85 15.32 -21.27 8.07
CA PRO A 85 14.76 -21.38 6.73
C PRO A 85 13.82 -22.57 6.50
N GLU A 86 13.90 -23.62 7.32
CA GLU A 86 13.01 -24.78 7.22
C GLU A 86 11.55 -24.41 7.56
N THR A 87 11.35 -23.33 8.32
CA THR A 87 10.01 -22.82 8.69
C THR A 87 9.37 -21.98 7.58
N TRP A 88 10.15 -21.44 6.64
CA TRP A 88 9.71 -20.35 5.75
C TRP A 88 8.69 -20.74 4.68
N TYR A 89 8.73 -22.00 4.23
CA TYR A 89 7.98 -22.46 3.06
C TYR A 89 6.89 -23.49 3.41
N ALA A 90 6.37 -23.41 4.63
CA ALA A 90 5.22 -24.19 5.04
C ALA A 90 4.02 -23.94 4.08
N PRO A 91 3.22 -24.97 3.78
CA PRO A 91 2.05 -24.81 2.92
C PRO A 91 1.03 -23.86 3.56
N PRO A 92 0.24 -23.12 2.76
CA PRO A 92 -0.82 -22.26 3.28
C PRO A 92 -1.81 -23.03 4.15
N ARG A 93 -2.21 -22.44 5.29
CA ARG A 93 -3.16 -23.04 6.24
C ARG A 93 -4.61 -23.00 5.73
N ALA A 94 -4.91 -22.06 4.85
CA ALA A 94 -6.22 -21.87 4.27
C ALA A 94 -6.11 -21.85 2.74
N GLU A 95 -7.16 -22.32 2.07
CA GLU A 95 -7.25 -22.28 0.62
C GLU A 95 -7.32 -20.83 0.12
N MET A 96 -6.35 -20.44 -0.72
CA MET A 96 -6.37 -19.16 -1.41
C MET A 96 -7.25 -19.25 -2.65
N LYS A 97 -8.28 -18.40 -2.74
CA LYS A 97 -9.17 -18.33 -3.93
C LYS A 97 -8.42 -17.90 -5.20
N MET A 98 -7.44 -17.00 -5.05
CA MET A 98 -6.55 -16.59 -6.14
C MET A 98 -5.26 -17.42 -6.05
N LYS A 99 -5.17 -18.47 -6.87
CA LYS A 99 -4.04 -19.41 -6.84
C LYS A 99 -2.71 -18.72 -7.15
N GLU A 100 -2.74 -17.65 -7.94
CA GLU A 100 -1.60 -16.81 -8.31
C GLU A 100 -0.95 -16.11 -7.11
N LEU A 101 -1.71 -15.92 -6.01
CA LEU A 101 -1.20 -15.35 -4.75
C LEU A 101 -0.58 -16.42 -3.83
N THR A 102 -0.60 -17.69 -4.22
CA THR A 102 -0.04 -18.76 -3.40
C THR A 102 1.47 -18.63 -3.35
N GLY A 103 2.02 -18.44 -2.15
CA GLY A 103 3.46 -18.31 -1.95
C GLY A 103 4.05 -16.97 -2.43
N THR A 104 3.24 -15.90 -2.45
CA THR A 104 3.68 -14.50 -2.65
C THR A 104 3.89 -13.74 -1.34
N GLY A 105 4.01 -14.46 -0.22
CA GLY A 105 4.28 -13.87 1.10
C GLY A 105 3.10 -13.10 1.70
N MET A 106 1.90 -13.19 1.13
CA MET A 106 0.71 -12.53 1.66
C MET A 106 0.34 -13.11 3.03
N VAL A 107 0.38 -12.27 4.06
CA VAL A 107 -0.06 -12.62 5.41
C VAL A 107 -1.46 -12.04 5.60
N GLU A 108 -2.45 -12.92 5.77
CA GLU A 108 -3.87 -12.60 5.89
C GLU A 108 -4.23 -12.07 7.29
N VAL A 109 -3.48 -11.04 7.73
CA VAL A 109 -3.67 -10.33 8.99
C VAL A 109 -4.17 -8.91 8.75
N TYR A 110 -5.29 -8.57 9.36
CA TYR A 110 -6.03 -7.36 9.01
C TYR A 110 -6.19 -6.39 10.18
N ASN A 111 -6.48 -6.89 11.38
CA ASN A 111 -6.97 -6.08 12.49
C ASN A 111 -6.06 -6.06 13.73
N HIS A 112 -4.83 -6.58 13.63
CA HIS A 112 -3.92 -6.59 14.78
C HIS A 112 -3.46 -5.19 15.19
N GLN A 113 -3.21 -5.00 16.49
CA GLN A 113 -2.90 -3.68 17.07
C GLN A 113 -1.65 -3.04 16.44
N HIS A 114 -0.64 -3.83 16.10
CA HIS A 114 0.56 -3.31 15.42
C HIS A 114 0.24 -2.65 14.07
N LEU A 115 -0.68 -3.23 13.28
CA LEU A 115 -1.11 -2.62 12.02
C LEU A 115 -1.92 -1.34 12.27
N TRP A 116 -2.75 -1.32 13.30
CA TRP A 116 -3.50 -0.11 13.69
C TRP A 116 -2.60 1.02 14.18
N ASN A 117 -1.53 0.72 14.91
CA ASN A 117 -0.56 1.72 15.34
C ASN A 117 0.09 2.38 14.12
N ASN A 118 0.49 1.59 13.12
CA ASN A 118 1.09 2.10 11.88
C ASN A 118 0.11 2.97 11.09
N ARG A 119 -1.12 2.48 10.84
CA ARG A 119 -2.13 3.20 10.05
C ARG A 119 -2.55 4.53 10.68
N GLN A 120 -2.55 4.62 12.01
CA GLN A 120 -2.96 5.81 12.75
C GLN A 120 -1.79 6.70 13.17
N THR A 121 -0.56 6.40 12.73
CA THR A 121 0.59 7.26 13.05
C THR A 121 0.36 8.65 12.43
N PRO A 122 0.49 9.76 13.19
CA PRO A 122 0.13 11.10 12.70
C PRO A 122 0.78 11.48 11.39
N LYS A 123 2.07 11.15 11.21
CA LYS A 123 2.79 11.45 9.97
C LYS A 123 2.30 10.65 8.76
N VAL A 124 1.84 9.41 8.96
CA VAL A 124 1.18 8.63 7.90
C VAL A 124 -0.15 9.28 7.54
N TYR A 125 -0.97 9.61 8.55
CA TYR A 125 -2.24 10.30 8.33
C TYR A 125 -2.05 11.63 7.60
N ASP A 126 -1.16 12.50 8.09
CA ASP A 126 -0.93 13.83 7.54
C ASP A 126 -0.36 13.78 6.11
N ALA A 127 0.43 12.76 5.77
CA ALA A 127 0.85 12.52 4.39
C ALA A 127 -0.34 12.24 3.45
N PHE A 128 -1.31 11.45 3.90
CA PHE A 128 -2.54 11.24 3.12
C PHE A 128 -3.43 12.49 3.12
N VAL A 129 -3.43 13.29 4.19
CA VAL A 129 -4.13 14.60 4.20
C VAL A 129 -3.54 15.54 3.15
N ASP A 130 -2.22 15.59 3.01
CA ASP A 130 -1.55 16.39 1.99
C ASP A 130 -1.99 15.97 0.57
N ILE A 131 -2.04 14.67 0.31
CA ILE A 131 -2.38 14.11 -1.00
C ILE A 131 -3.87 14.24 -1.33
N TRP A 132 -4.76 14.01 -0.37
CA TRP A 132 -6.21 14.10 -0.58
C TRP A 132 -6.76 15.52 -0.39
N GLY A 133 -6.05 16.39 0.33
CA GLY A 133 -6.45 17.77 0.57
C GLY A 133 -7.58 17.91 1.60
N THR A 134 -7.86 16.85 2.36
CA THR A 134 -8.93 16.78 3.35
C THR A 134 -8.51 15.94 4.54
N GLU A 135 -8.97 16.33 5.73
CA GLU A 135 -8.79 15.60 6.99
C GLU A 135 -9.79 14.46 7.16
N LYS A 136 -10.87 14.46 6.36
CA LYS A 136 -11.98 13.51 6.43
C LYS A 136 -11.60 12.20 5.72
N LEU A 137 -10.63 11.49 6.27
CA LEU A 137 -10.12 10.23 5.74
C LEU A 137 -10.62 9.05 6.56
N TRP A 138 -10.87 7.93 5.89
CA TRP A 138 -11.12 6.63 6.51
C TRP A 138 -9.92 5.73 6.26
N VAL A 139 -9.56 4.93 7.26
CA VAL A 139 -8.49 3.94 7.14
C VAL A 139 -9.01 2.76 6.32
N THR A 140 -8.30 2.44 5.24
CA THR A 140 -8.50 1.18 4.52
C THR A 140 -7.84 0.04 5.29
N ILE A 141 -8.51 -1.11 5.33
CA ILE A 141 -7.98 -2.30 5.99
C ILE A 141 -7.38 -3.18 4.90
N ASP A 142 -6.10 -3.52 5.06
CA ASP A 142 -5.38 -4.37 4.11
C ASP A 142 -4.49 -5.37 4.84
N ARG A 143 -3.85 -6.23 4.05
CA ARG A 143 -2.95 -7.29 4.48
C ARG A 143 -1.55 -6.76 4.79
N ALA A 144 -0.69 -7.67 5.23
CA ALA A 144 0.75 -7.48 5.26
C ALA A 144 1.45 -8.44 4.29
N ASN A 145 2.70 -8.14 3.95
CA ASN A 145 3.53 -9.01 3.14
C ASN A 145 4.79 -9.40 3.91
N LEU A 146 5.04 -10.70 3.99
CA LEU A 146 6.26 -11.32 4.49
C LEU A 146 6.86 -12.16 3.37
N ASN A 147 7.75 -11.55 2.58
CA ASN A 147 8.36 -12.18 1.41
C ASN A 147 9.63 -12.93 1.81
N MET A 148 9.71 -14.20 1.43
CA MET A 148 10.88 -15.05 1.63
C MET A 148 11.80 -15.01 0.40
N PRO A 149 13.11 -15.28 0.55
CA PRO A 149 14.00 -15.46 -0.57
C PRO A 149 13.48 -16.51 -1.56
N GLN A 150 13.93 -16.45 -2.82
CA GLN A 150 13.60 -17.52 -3.77
C GLN A 150 14.39 -18.79 -3.41
N ARG A 151 13.71 -19.94 -3.45
CA ARG A 151 14.39 -21.23 -3.23
C ARG A 151 15.35 -21.51 -4.38
N PRO A 152 16.50 -22.19 -4.13
CA PRO A 152 17.36 -22.65 -5.19
C PRO A 152 16.59 -23.45 -6.25
N GLY A 153 16.70 -23.04 -7.51
CA GLY A 153 15.97 -23.66 -8.63
C GLY A 153 14.57 -23.09 -8.91
N GLU A 154 14.05 -22.19 -8.07
CA GLU A 154 12.87 -21.39 -8.41
C GLU A 154 13.28 -20.12 -9.18
N ASN A 155 12.43 -19.71 -10.12
CA ASN A 155 12.56 -18.44 -10.84
C ASN A 155 11.20 -17.75 -10.88
N LYS A 156 10.78 -17.20 -9.73
CA LYS A 156 9.54 -16.44 -9.64
C LYS A 156 9.81 -15.02 -10.14
N LYS A 157 9.17 -14.63 -11.24
CA LYS A 157 9.28 -13.26 -11.74
C LYS A 157 8.17 -12.39 -11.14
N GLY A 158 8.53 -11.17 -10.78
CA GLY A 158 7.53 -10.14 -10.52
C GLY A 158 6.73 -9.83 -11.79
N PHE A 159 5.58 -9.20 -11.62
CA PHE A 159 4.74 -8.77 -12.72
C PHE A 159 4.28 -7.33 -12.49
N ILE A 160 4.20 -6.57 -13.58
CA ILE A 160 3.68 -5.20 -13.56
C ILE A 160 2.16 -5.29 -13.64
N HIS A 161 1.48 -4.63 -12.71
CA HIS A 161 0.02 -4.56 -12.69
C HIS A 161 -0.46 -3.18 -12.24
N TRP A 162 -1.77 -2.99 -12.41
CA TRP A 162 -2.52 -1.85 -11.91
C TRP A 162 -3.44 -2.36 -10.80
N ASP A 163 -3.53 -1.65 -9.68
CA ASP A 163 -4.39 -2.04 -8.55
C ASP A 163 -5.89 -1.87 -8.81
N TYR A 164 -6.22 -1.24 -9.93
CA TYR A 164 -7.58 -1.01 -10.38
C TYR A 164 -7.64 -1.09 -11.90
N ASP A 165 -8.84 -1.22 -12.46
CA ASP A 165 -9.05 -1.15 -13.90
C ASP A 165 -8.75 0.28 -14.40
N PRO A 166 -7.67 0.50 -15.15
CA PRO A 166 -7.32 1.84 -15.60
C PRO A 166 -8.36 2.37 -16.59
N GLU A 167 -9.16 1.58 -17.28
CA GLU A 167 -10.19 2.16 -18.17
C GLU A 167 -11.25 2.99 -17.39
N THR A 168 -11.39 2.75 -16.08
CA THR A 168 -12.38 3.43 -15.22
C THR A 168 -11.94 4.80 -14.69
N LYS A 169 -10.67 5.21 -14.89
CA LYS A 169 -10.11 6.50 -14.40
C LYS A 169 -10.42 6.79 -12.92
N PRO A 170 -10.26 5.82 -12.01
CA PRO A 170 -10.46 6.06 -10.60
C PRO A 170 -9.32 6.92 -10.06
N GLN A 171 -9.62 7.78 -9.09
CA GLN A 171 -8.58 8.35 -8.26
C GLN A 171 -8.38 7.45 -7.05
N ASN A 172 -7.23 6.76 -7.03
CA ASN A 172 -6.86 5.85 -5.98
C ASN A 172 -5.40 6.13 -5.58
N VAL A 173 -5.15 6.07 -4.28
CA VAL A 173 -3.82 6.22 -3.71
C VAL A 173 -3.54 5.05 -2.79
N GLN A 174 -2.48 4.30 -3.08
CA GLN A 174 -2.00 3.23 -2.20
C GLN A 174 -0.89 3.70 -1.27
N GLY A 175 -0.68 2.95 -0.19
CA GLY A 175 0.40 3.13 0.77
C GLY A 175 1.14 1.82 1.02
N VAL A 176 2.45 1.78 0.82
CA VAL A 176 3.29 0.61 1.20
C VAL A 176 4.22 1.03 2.32
N LEU A 177 4.13 0.40 3.49
CA LEU A 177 5.04 0.65 4.61
C LEU A 177 6.13 -0.42 4.66
N ALA A 178 7.39 -0.01 4.49
CA ALA A 178 8.52 -0.90 4.71
C ALA A 178 8.69 -1.19 6.22
N LEU A 179 8.67 -2.48 6.60
CA LEU A 179 8.82 -2.94 7.98
C LEU A 179 10.24 -3.39 8.34
N ALA A 180 11.09 -3.53 7.32
CA ALA A 180 12.51 -3.86 7.44
C ALA A 180 13.33 -2.91 6.55
N ASP A 181 14.61 -2.75 6.88
CA ASP A 181 15.52 -1.90 6.11
C ASP A 181 15.62 -2.37 4.66
N GLN A 182 15.51 -1.43 3.72
CA GLN A 182 15.53 -1.69 2.28
C GLN A 182 16.90 -1.37 1.66
N THR A 183 17.97 -1.87 2.27
CA THR A 183 19.36 -1.55 1.87
C THR A 183 20.00 -2.61 0.97
N ASP A 184 19.51 -3.84 0.99
CA ASP A 184 19.98 -4.90 0.11
C ASP A 184 19.18 -4.88 -1.20
N GLU A 185 19.87 -4.61 -2.31
CA GLU A 185 19.27 -4.57 -3.65
C GLU A 185 18.61 -5.91 -4.04
N ASN A 186 18.99 -7.02 -3.40
CA ASN A 186 18.47 -8.35 -3.67
C ASN A 186 17.30 -8.76 -2.78
N MET A 187 16.91 -7.95 -1.77
CA MET A 187 15.81 -8.32 -0.87
C MET A 187 14.42 -8.24 -1.52
N GLY A 188 14.35 -7.68 -2.73
CA GLY A 188 13.11 -7.33 -3.40
C GLY A 188 12.56 -6.00 -2.91
N GLY A 189 11.24 -5.85 -2.91
CA GLY A 189 10.56 -4.63 -2.49
C GLY A 189 9.65 -4.05 -3.56
N PHE A 190 9.10 -2.87 -3.28
CA PHE A 190 8.21 -2.17 -4.20
C PHE A 190 9.01 -1.59 -5.39
N GLN A 191 8.48 -1.78 -6.59
CA GLN A 191 9.01 -1.20 -7.81
C GLN A 191 7.89 -0.45 -8.53
N CYS A 192 8.18 0.76 -9.00
CA CYS A 192 7.27 1.55 -9.80
C CYS A 192 7.96 2.09 -11.04
N ILE A 193 7.18 2.34 -12.09
CA ILE A 193 7.65 2.98 -13.32
C ILE A 193 7.50 4.50 -13.15
N HIS A 194 8.61 5.22 -13.33
CA HIS A 194 8.67 6.68 -13.26
C HIS A 194 7.87 7.33 -14.40
N GLY A 195 7.33 8.53 -14.16
CA GLY A 195 6.77 9.38 -15.22
C GLY A 195 5.48 8.87 -15.88
N CYS A 196 4.83 7.82 -15.35
CA CYS A 196 3.55 7.36 -15.88
C CYS A 196 2.41 8.40 -15.74
N THR A 197 2.63 9.51 -15.03
CA THR A 197 1.73 10.67 -15.00
C THR A 197 1.88 11.61 -16.20
N GLU A 198 2.98 11.61 -16.96
CA GLU A 198 3.16 12.50 -18.14
C GLU A 198 2.57 11.95 -19.45
N THR A 199 2.35 10.64 -19.54
CA THR A 199 1.60 9.98 -20.64
C THR A 199 0.16 10.49 -20.80
N MET A 200 -0.30 11.34 -19.88
CA MET A 200 -1.61 12.00 -19.81
C MET A 200 -1.94 12.96 -20.96
N LYS A 201 -0.96 13.40 -21.78
CA LYS A 201 -1.21 14.30 -22.92
C LYS A 201 -1.50 13.60 -24.25
N HIS A 202 -1.20 12.30 -24.38
CA HIS A 202 -1.23 11.57 -25.67
C HIS A 202 -2.17 10.36 -25.68
N GLY A 203 -3.21 10.35 -24.84
CA GLY A 203 -4.29 9.35 -24.92
C GLY A 203 -4.02 8.01 -24.24
N SER A 204 -3.03 7.94 -23.34
CA SER A 204 -2.77 6.74 -22.54
C SER A 204 -3.55 6.73 -21.21
N ARG A 205 -3.85 5.52 -20.75
CA ARG A 205 -4.75 5.16 -19.64
C ARG A 205 -4.35 5.80 -18.28
N PRO A 206 -5.31 6.08 -17.37
CA PRO A 206 -5.09 6.71 -16.07
C PRO A 206 -4.31 5.85 -15.07
N ASN A 207 -3.69 6.52 -14.09
CA ASN A 207 -2.50 6.06 -13.40
C ASN A 207 -2.65 5.98 -11.87
N PRO A 208 -2.20 4.92 -11.17
CA PRO A 208 -2.26 4.78 -9.74
C PRO A 208 -1.21 5.72 -9.22
N LYS A 209 -1.62 6.51 -8.24
CA LYS A 209 -0.64 7.25 -7.48
C LYS A 209 -0.30 6.42 -6.27
N THR A 210 0.97 6.12 -6.02
CA THR A 210 1.35 5.24 -4.91
C THR A 210 2.27 5.99 -3.95
N VAL A 211 1.84 6.12 -2.71
CA VAL A 211 2.70 6.61 -1.63
C VAL A 211 3.52 5.43 -1.16
N THR A 212 4.83 5.49 -1.37
CA THR A 212 5.71 4.50 -0.75
C THR A 212 6.23 5.10 0.54
N ILE A 213 5.85 4.50 1.65
CA ILE A 213 6.12 4.99 2.99
C ILE A 213 7.32 4.19 3.53
N PHE A 214 8.45 4.86 3.72
CA PHE A 214 9.65 4.24 4.22
C PHE A 214 9.88 4.57 5.70
N SER A 215 10.37 3.58 6.44
CA SER A 215 11.19 3.82 7.63
C SER A 215 12.66 3.82 7.18
N PRO A 216 13.40 4.94 7.24
CA PRO A 216 14.81 5.04 6.90
C PRO A 216 15.74 4.93 8.11
N MET A 217 16.96 4.51 7.77
CA MET A 217 18.32 4.75 8.31
C MET A 217 18.52 5.17 9.75
#